data_AF-A0A0J8QLP3-F1
#
_entry.id   AF-A0A0J8QLP3-F1
#
_cell.length_a   1.000
_cell.length_b   1.000
_cell.length_c   1.000
_cell.angle_alpha   90.00
_cell.angle_beta   90.00
_cell.angle_gamma   90.00
#
_symmetry.space_group_name_H-M   'P 1'
#
loop_
_entity.id
_entity.type
_entity.pdbx_description
1 polymer ?
#
loop_
_entity_poly.entity_id
_entity_poly.type
_entity_poly.pdbx_seq_one_letter_code
_entity_poly.pdbx_strand_id
1 'polypeptide(L)'
;MAATDAASSTNRGTPCFYPSLPTVYSILKQANVKKVIFYCGSSKGRGTRAGGWLADYLAEHDSTGMQSLVLEGGIKGWVTAGEEYVKYVDGYDEAVWKKLGVL
;
A
#
# COMPACT_ATOMS: atom_id res chain seq x y z
N MET A 1 8.54 14.17 -12.66
CA MET A 1 7.38 13.30 -12.35
C MET A 1 7.83 12.51 -11.13
N ALA A 2 7.24 12.77 -9.96
CA ALA A 2 7.69 12.14 -8.71
C ALA A 2 7.37 10.65 -8.74
N ALA A 3 8.33 9.80 -8.38
CA ALA A 3 8.11 8.39 -8.04
C ALA A 3 6.83 8.22 -7.21
N THR A 4 5.80 7.53 -7.72
CA THR A 4 4.51 7.43 -7.00
C THR A 4 4.30 6.10 -6.30
N ASP A 5 5.12 5.08 -6.59
CA ASP A 5 4.70 3.69 -6.39
C ASP A 5 5.88 2.74 -6.13
N ALA A 6 5.72 1.83 -5.17
CA ALA A 6 6.65 0.72 -4.96
C ALA A 6 6.52 -0.25 -6.15
N ALA A 7 7.61 -0.90 -6.57
CA ALA A 7 7.55 -1.84 -7.68
C ALA A 7 6.45 -2.91 -7.43
N SER A 8 5.46 -3.00 -8.32
CA SER A 8 4.23 -3.84 -8.22
C SER A 8 3.04 -3.29 -7.41
N SER A 9 3.01 -1.99 -7.05
CA SER A 9 1.82 -1.38 -6.44
C SER A 9 0.75 -0.98 -7.48
N THR A 10 -0.51 -0.89 -7.05
CA THR A 10 -1.63 -0.40 -7.87
C THR A 10 -2.31 0.77 -7.18
N ASN A 11 -2.29 1.96 -7.81
CA ASN A 11 -2.93 3.16 -7.28
C ASN A 11 -4.46 3.11 -7.49
N ARG A 12 -5.24 3.10 -6.39
CA ARG A 12 -6.70 3.14 -6.45
C ARG A 12 -7.26 4.13 -5.43
N GLY A 13 -8.17 5.00 -5.87
CA GLY A 13 -8.84 5.96 -4.99
C GLY A 13 -9.70 5.26 -3.94
N THR A 14 -9.66 5.72 -2.69
CA THR A 14 -10.47 5.18 -1.58
C THR A 14 -11.99 5.10 -1.86
N PRO A 15 -12.65 6.06 -2.54
CA PRO A 15 -14.10 6.00 -2.78
C PRO A 15 -14.54 4.85 -3.70
N CYS A 16 -13.70 4.40 -4.63
CA CYS A 16 -14.00 3.27 -5.51
C CYS A 16 -13.50 1.93 -4.96
N PHE A 17 -12.72 1.95 -3.88
CA PHE A 17 -12.13 0.74 -3.32
C PHE A 17 -13.14 -0.12 -2.55
N TYR A 18 -13.92 0.49 -1.64
CA TYR A 18 -14.88 -0.23 -0.80
C TYR A 18 -15.87 -1.12 -1.58
N PRO A 19 -16.59 -0.63 -2.62
CA PRO A 19 -17.49 -1.49 -3.39
C PRO A 19 -16.77 -2.56 -4.23
N SER A 20 -15.46 -2.41 -4.48
CA SER A 20 -14.67 -3.37 -5.26
C SER A 20 -13.97 -4.45 -4.41
N LEU A 21 -14.08 -4.40 -3.07
CA LEU A 21 -13.43 -5.32 -2.14
C LEU A 21 -13.62 -6.82 -2.49
N PRO A 22 -14.83 -7.31 -2.81
CA PRO A 22 -15.01 -8.71 -3.17
C PRO A 22 -14.23 -9.13 -4.41
N THR A 23 -14.13 -8.24 -5.40
CA THR A 23 -13.36 -8.49 -6.63
C THR A 23 -11.86 -8.51 -6.34
N VAL A 24 -11.38 -7.55 -5.55
CA VAL A 24 -9.97 -7.48 -5.13
C VAL A 24 -9.58 -8.73 -4.35
N TYR A 25 -10.39 -9.15 -3.37
CA TYR A 25 -10.17 -10.39 -2.62
C TYR A 25 -10.11 -11.62 -3.54
N SER A 26 -11.04 -11.74 -4.49
CA SER A 26 -11.07 -12.88 -5.41
C SER A 26 -9.78 -12.98 -6.24
N ILE A 27 -9.27 -11.85 -6.74
CA ILE A 27 -8.00 -11.79 -7.47
C ILE A 27 -6.83 -12.18 -6.55
N LEU A 28 -6.75 -11.61 -5.36
CA LEU A 28 -5.68 -11.89 -4.39
C LEU A 28 -5.67 -13.37 -3.97
N LYS A 29 -6.85 -13.96 -3.78
CA LYS A 29 -7.04 -15.37 -3.46
C LYS A 29 -6.57 -16.28 -4.60
N GLN A 30 -6.96 -15.98 -5.84
CA GLN A 30 -6.52 -16.73 -7.02
C GLN A 30 -5.00 -16.64 -7.22
N ALA A 31 -4.42 -15.48 -6.93
CA ALA A 31 -2.97 -15.27 -6.95
C ALA A 31 -2.23 -15.89 -5.74
N ASN A 32 -2.95 -16.54 -4.81
CA ASN A 32 -2.42 -17.11 -3.56
C ASN A 32 -1.58 -16.11 -2.73
N VAL A 33 -1.99 -14.85 -2.74
CA VAL A 33 -1.32 -13.79 -1.97
C VAL A 33 -1.60 -13.99 -0.49
N LYS A 34 -0.53 -14.00 0.32
CA LYS A 34 -0.65 -14.16 1.78
C LYS A 34 -0.64 -12.85 2.55
N LYS A 35 -0.02 -11.80 2.01
CA LYS A 35 0.12 -10.50 2.68
C LYS A 35 -0.16 -9.38 1.69
N VAL A 36 -1.04 -8.48 2.09
CA VAL A 36 -1.45 -7.32 1.31
C VAL A 36 -1.09 -6.08 2.13
N ILE A 37 -0.25 -5.20 1.58
CA ILE A 37 0.24 -4.01 2.28
C ILE A 37 -0.41 -2.77 1.66
N PHE A 38 -1.12 -2.01 2.48
CA PHE A 38 -1.69 -0.72 2.11
C PHE A 38 -0.81 0.42 2.59
N TYR A 39 -0.58 1.40 1.74
CA TYR A 39 0.13 2.62 2.11
C TYR A 39 -0.47 3.85 1.45
N CYS A 40 -0.19 5.01 2.02
CA CYS A 40 -0.34 6.28 1.32
C CYS A 40 0.88 7.17 1.61
N GLY A 41 0.79 8.48 1.33
CA GLY A 41 1.88 9.42 1.59
C GLY A 41 2.47 9.34 3.01
N SER A 42 1.63 9.16 4.02
CA SER A 42 2.05 9.02 5.44
C SER A 42 1.37 7.86 6.17
N SER A 43 0.49 7.12 5.49
CA SER A 43 -0.35 6.06 6.05
C SER A 43 -1.16 6.45 7.31
N LYS A 44 -1.48 7.74 7.50
CA LYS A 44 -2.31 8.24 8.62
C LYS A 44 -3.81 8.41 8.29
N GLY A 45 -4.27 7.89 7.16
CA GLY A 45 -5.63 8.16 6.68
C GLY A 45 -6.12 7.10 5.72
N ARG A 46 -6.04 7.39 4.41
CA ARG A 46 -6.60 6.53 3.35
C ARG A 46 -6.05 5.10 3.36
N GLY A 47 -4.73 4.94 3.56
CA GLY A 47 -4.10 3.61 3.63
C GLY A 47 -4.59 2.78 4.81
N THR A 48 -4.74 3.40 5.99
CA THR A 48 -5.26 2.74 7.20
C THR A 48 -6.71 2.32 7.04
N ARG A 49 -7.55 3.18 6.45
CA ARG A 49 -8.97 2.84 6.19
C ARG A 49 -9.12 1.69 5.19
N ALA A 50 -8.37 1.71 4.09
CA ALA A 50 -8.38 0.64 3.10
C ALA A 50 -7.89 -0.69 3.69
N GLY A 51 -6.82 -0.66 4.48
CA GLY A 51 -6.32 -1.84 5.20
C GLY A 51 -7.34 -2.38 6.20
N GLY A 52 -8.01 -1.51 6.95
CA GLY A 52 -9.10 -1.88 7.86
C GLY A 52 -10.25 -2.56 7.13
N TRP A 53 -10.74 -1.98 6.03
CA TRP A 53 -11.85 -2.59 5.28
C TRP A 53 -11.51 -3.98 4.72
N LEU A 54 -10.28 -4.19 4.23
CA LEU A 54 -9.89 -5.54 3.82
C LEU A 54 -9.76 -6.47 5.05
N ALA A 55 -9.23 -5.99 6.17
CA ALA A 55 -9.14 -6.79 7.39
C ALA A 55 -10.53 -7.25 7.88
N ASP A 56 -11.51 -6.35 7.90
CA ASP A 56 -12.90 -6.66 8.26
C ASP A 56 -13.48 -7.69 7.29
N TYR A 57 -13.27 -7.48 5.98
CA TYR A 57 -13.73 -8.42 4.94
C TYR A 57 -13.09 -9.81 5.07
N LEU A 58 -11.79 -9.88 5.40
CA LEU A 58 -11.09 -11.16 5.62
C LEU A 58 -11.58 -11.87 6.88
N ALA A 59 -11.90 -11.13 7.94
CA ALA A 59 -12.44 -11.72 9.17
C ALA A 59 -13.80 -12.42 8.93
N GLU A 60 -14.60 -11.91 7.98
CA GLU A 60 -15.90 -12.48 7.64
C GLU A 60 -15.85 -13.57 6.55
N HIS A 61 -14.87 -13.50 5.64
CA HIS A 61 -14.90 -14.28 4.39
C HIS A 61 -13.63 -15.07 4.05
N ASP A 62 -12.56 -14.95 4.82
CA ASP A 62 -11.29 -15.62 4.52
C ASP A 62 -11.04 -16.87 5.36
N SER A 63 -10.55 -17.90 4.69
CA SER A 63 -10.05 -19.14 5.28
C SER A 63 -8.63 -19.48 4.80
N THR A 64 -8.00 -18.57 4.04
CA THR A 64 -6.72 -18.81 3.37
C THR A 64 -5.50 -18.31 4.16
N GLY A 65 -5.74 -17.59 5.26
CA GLY A 65 -4.72 -16.99 6.12
C GLY A 65 -4.11 -15.72 5.53
N MET A 66 -4.86 -15.01 4.68
CA MET A 66 -4.42 -13.74 4.11
C MET A 66 -4.41 -12.66 5.19
N GLN A 67 -3.40 -11.79 5.15
CA GLN A 67 -3.24 -10.69 6.11
C GLN A 67 -3.33 -9.35 5.41
N SER A 68 -4.18 -8.47 5.93
CA SER A 68 -4.20 -7.06 5.58
C SER A 68 -3.27 -6.30 6.51
N LEU A 69 -2.28 -5.62 5.93
CA LEU A 69 -1.24 -4.86 6.64
C LEU A 69 -1.23 -3.42 6.18
N VAL A 70 -0.77 -2.51 7.04
CA VAL A 70 -0.59 -1.10 6.71
C VAL A 70 0.88 -0.75 6.90
N LEU A 71 1.49 -0.13 5.90
CA LEU A 71 2.87 0.33 6.00
C LEU A 71 2.93 1.58 6.87
N GLU A 72 3.47 1.45 8.07
CA GLU A 72 3.68 2.57 8.98
C GLU A 72 4.59 3.63 8.35
N GLY A 73 4.26 4.91 8.53
CA GLY A 73 4.98 6.03 7.90
C GLY A 73 4.74 6.20 6.39
N GLY A 74 4.11 5.22 5.74
CA GLY A 74 3.79 5.27 4.31
C GLY A 74 5.03 5.32 3.41
N ILE A 75 4.86 5.76 2.17
CA ILE A 75 5.98 5.85 1.22
C ILE A 75 7.07 6.84 1.69
N LYS A 76 6.69 7.87 2.47
CA LYS A 76 7.66 8.78 3.10
C LYS A 76 8.54 8.03 4.10
N GLY A 77 7.94 7.24 4.99
CA GLY A 77 8.67 6.39 5.92
C GLY A 77 9.60 5.41 5.22
N TRP A 78 9.12 4.79 4.13
CA TRP A 78 9.90 3.86 3.30
C TRP A 78 11.15 4.51 2.70
N VAL A 79 11.01 5.70 2.12
CA VAL A 79 12.14 6.44 1.50
C VAL A 79 13.14 6.90 2.56
N THR A 80 12.68 7.29 3.75
CA THR A 80 13.57 7.70 4.85
C THR A 80 14.24 6.53 5.58
N ALA A 81 13.76 5.30 5.39
CA ALA A 81 14.27 4.13 6.12
C ALA A 81 15.66 3.67 5.65
N GLY A 82 16.12 4.13 4.48
CA GLY A 82 17.46 3.87 3.97
C GLY A 82 17.50 3.53 2.48
N GLU A 83 18.70 3.59 1.90
CA GLU A 83 18.95 3.34 0.48
C GLU A 83 18.54 1.92 0.04
N GLU A 84 18.61 0.96 0.96
CA GLU A 84 18.18 -0.42 0.75
C GLU A 84 16.69 -0.58 0.43
N TYR A 85 15.85 0.38 0.83
CA TYR A 85 14.41 0.42 0.53
C TYR A 85 14.11 1.24 -0.70
N VAL A 86 14.87 2.32 -0.92
CA VAL A 86 14.76 3.21 -2.07
C VAL A 86 14.96 2.48 -3.39
N LYS A 87 15.82 1.46 -3.44
CA LYS A 87 16.05 0.63 -4.64
C LYS A 87 14.82 -0.11 -5.16
N TYR A 88 13.77 -0.23 -4.34
CA TYR A 88 12.49 -0.87 -4.71
C TYR A 88 11.39 0.15 -5.08
N VAL A 89 11.71 1.45 -5.08
CA VAL A 89 10.81 2.52 -5.48
C VAL A 89 10.98 2.79 -6.96
N ASP A 90 9.91 2.64 -7.74
CA ASP A 90 9.96 2.88 -9.17
C ASP A 90 9.91 4.40 -9.46
N GLY A 91 10.83 4.88 -10.30
CA GLY A 91 10.95 6.31 -10.65
C GLY A 91 11.51 7.22 -9.56
N TYR A 92 12.28 6.67 -8.60
CA TYR A 92 12.88 7.45 -7.50
C TYR A 92 13.70 8.66 -8.00
N ASP A 93 13.39 9.84 -7.45
CA ASP A 93 14.12 11.09 -7.70
C ASP A 93 14.38 11.79 -6.36
N GLU A 94 15.63 11.72 -5.89
CA GLU A 94 16.05 12.30 -4.62
C GLU A 94 15.79 13.81 -4.51
N ALA A 95 15.91 14.55 -5.62
CA ALA A 95 15.70 16.00 -5.64
C ALA A 95 14.23 16.35 -5.33
N VAL A 96 13.30 15.50 -5.75
CA VAL A 96 11.87 15.65 -5.42
C VAL A 96 11.62 15.44 -3.94
N TRP A 97 12.23 14.43 -3.33
CA TRP A 97 12.06 14.14 -1.90
C TRP A 97 12.68 15.21 -1.00
N LYS A 98 13.83 15.76 -1.39
CA LYS A 98 14.44 16.95 -0.76
C LYS A 98 13.54 18.18 -0.85
N LYS A 99 12.97 18.45 -2.03
CA LYS A 99 12.02 19.56 -2.23
C LYS A 99 10.75 19.40 -1.38
N LEU A 100 10.31 18.17 -1.13
CA LEU A 100 9.16 17.86 -0.30
C LEU A 100 9.47 17.86 1.22
N GLY A 101 10.72 18.11 1.61
CA GLY A 101 11.17 18.12 3.01
C GLY A 101 11.08 16.75 3.69
N VAL A 102 11.22 15.67 2.92
CA VAL A 102 11.18 14.28 3.41
C VAL A 102 12.59 13.74 3.64
N LEU A 103 13.54 14.12 2.78
CA LEU A 103 14.98 13.92 2.93
C LEU A 103 15.65 15.27 3.18
#